data_AF-A0A957CGY8-F1
#
_entry.id   AF-A0A957CGY8-F1
#
_cell.length_a   1.000
_cell.length_b   1.000
_cell.length_c   1.000
_cell.angle_alpha   90.00
_cell.angle_beta   90.00
_cell.angle_gamma   90.00
#
_symmetry.space_group_name_H-M   'P 1'
#
loop_
_entity.id
_entity.type
_entity.pdbx_description
1 polymer ?
#
loop_
_entity_poly.entity_id
_entity_poly.type
_entity_poly.pdbx_seq_one_letter_code
_entity_poly.pdbx_strand_id
1 'polypeptide(L)'
;MEPKITVREVNESDLEAVRTLFYLSYGEAYPYKEFYSDEWLKRSIYQDSYLFLLAEVNGRVAGTASVYYEVGAYSDLCGEFGRLAVHPDYRGMGVGSALMQARLSFAMRRLHFGLTECRTAHPHAQHISEKFGLQPIGFMPQKVLLDKREGLVMMSRLFGPAVELRANHPRVIPEVFLLGQHALKNVGLKNDLIAVDDVDGYPIGTGFRVEELSETLLPYLLRIERGRLSRRQVFGNLQLSYGLFMLESRNSRYLVAREDDQIVGAVGFTLDYIGRSIKVLELIDLRDDVAGFLLKELDQWAREIYKAEYIEITVSAYWPNIQRTLSNLGFVPVAYCPSFVFHEVERLDTIKMAKLYVSLNLDDVQLTDASREIFKLVRTGFEEKRLGIAVNETTRQMAIFAGLEEGELAKIAGLCQVSPFVAGDVILQAGERGNAFFMVKDGRLDIIAADGETHVGHVRAGDFLGEISLVSRQPFTATAVAATDGQLIALKYQDFENLIGRYPRIGMCIMRNIAISVGEKLRQLNNMQY
;
A
#
# COMPACT_ATOMS: atom_id res chain seq x y z
N MET A 1 -34.22 35.08 -6.30
CA MET A 1 -34.76 33.92 -5.55
C MET A 1 -33.65 32.89 -5.51
N GLU A 2 -33.23 32.45 -4.32
CA GLU A 2 -32.31 31.31 -4.24
C GLU A 2 -32.98 30.06 -4.82
N PRO A 3 -32.24 29.23 -5.58
CA PRO A 3 -32.80 28.01 -6.16
C PRO A 3 -33.29 27.08 -5.05
N LYS A 4 -34.56 26.65 -5.11
CA LYS A 4 -35.10 25.69 -4.14
C LYS A 4 -34.59 24.30 -4.50
N ILE A 5 -33.75 23.74 -3.63
CA ILE A 5 -33.21 22.37 -3.76
C ILE A 5 -34.05 21.42 -2.91
N THR A 6 -34.53 20.34 -3.50
CA THR A 6 -35.20 19.24 -2.80
C THR A 6 -34.43 17.95 -3.00
N VAL A 7 -34.34 17.11 -1.97
CA VAL A 7 -33.68 15.80 -2.03
C VAL A 7 -34.64 14.72 -1.57
N ARG A 8 -34.71 13.60 -2.31
CA ARG A 8 -35.57 12.45 -2.02
C ARG A 8 -34.90 11.14 -2.45
N GLU A 9 -35.44 10.02 -2.02
CA GLU A 9 -35.02 8.70 -2.52
C GLU A 9 -35.38 8.53 -4.01
N VAL A 10 -34.52 7.81 -4.72
CA VAL A 10 -34.70 7.43 -6.13
C VAL A 10 -35.80 6.37 -6.22
N ASN A 11 -36.67 6.48 -7.20
CA ASN A 11 -37.63 5.44 -7.56
C ASN A 11 -37.39 4.94 -8.99
N GLU A 12 -38.14 3.92 -9.42
CA GLU A 12 -37.95 3.29 -10.72
C GLU A 12 -38.11 4.24 -11.92
N SER A 13 -38.95 5.29 -11.80
CA SER A 13 -39.10 6.28 -12.88
C SER A 13 -37.90 7.22 -13.04
N ASP A 14 -36.99 7.25 -12.06
CA ASP A 14 -35.82 8.12 -12.08
C ASP A 14 -34.58 7.45 -12.70
N LEU A 15 -34.62 6.15 -13.01
CA LEU A 15 -33.44 5.38 -13.42
C LEU A 15 -32.73 5.97 -14.64
N GLU A 16 -33.48 6.43 -15.64
CA GLU A 16 -32.94 7.11 -16.82
C GLU A 16 -32.22 8.41 -16.46
N ALA A 17 -32.78 9.19 -15.53
CA ALA A 17 -32.19 10.44 -15.08
C ALA A 17 -30.89 10.19 -14.31
N VAL A 18 -30.87 9.16 -13.45
CA VAL A 18 -29.67 8.71 -12.74
C VAL A 18 -28.57 8.34 -13.73
N ARG A 19 -28.87 7.47 -14.71
CA ARG A 19 -27.90 7.07 -15.76
C ARG A 19 -27.34 8.27 -16.52
N THR A 20 -28.22 9.19 -16.93
CA THR A 20 -27.84 10.42 -17.63
C THR A 20 -26.87 11.26 -16.79
N LEU A 21 -27.12 11.41 -15.48
CA LEU A 21 -26.23 12.13 -14.58
C LEU A 21 -24.85 11.47 -14.44
N PHE A 22 -24.79 10.14 -14.35
CA PHE A 22 -23.51 9.40 -14.35
C PHE A 22 -22.76 9.62 -15.66
N TYR A 23 -23.44 9.53 -16.80
CA TYR A 23 -22.83 9.76 -18.11
C TYR A 23 -22.27 11.18 -18.23
N LEU A 24 -23.03 12.20 -17.83
CA LEU A 24 -22.58 13.60 -17.85
C LEU A 24 -21.43 13.89 -16.87
N SER A 25 -21.28 13.10 -15.81
CA SER A 25 -20.26 13.31 -14.77
C SER A 25 -18.98 12.52 -15.00
N TYR A 26 -19.09 11.30 -15.53
CA TYR A 26 -17.99 10.35 -15.63
C TYR A 26 -17.73 9.83 -17.05
N GLY A 27 -18.61 10.15 -18.02
CA GLY A 27 -18.49 9.72 -19.41
C GLY A 27 -18.66 8.22 -19.59
N GLU A 28 -18.25 7.72 -20.76
CA GLU A 28 -18.24 6.29 -21.05
C GLU A 28 -17.07 5.57 -20.38
N ALA A 29 -15.99 6.27 -20.02
CA ALA A 29 -14.78 5.67 -19.47
C ALA A 29 -14.92 5.21 -18.00
N TYR A 30 -16.06 5.43 -17.36
CA TYR A 30 -16.27 5.00 -15.97
C TYR A 30 -16.16 3.48 -15.83
N PRO A 31 -15.35 2.95 -14.90
CA PRO A 31 -15.05 1.52 -14.82
C PRO A 31 -16.25 0.69 -14.31
N TYR A 32 -17.13 1.31 -13.52
CA TYR A 32 -18.30 0.65 -12.95
C TYR A 32 -19.47 0.71 -13.93
N LYS A 33 -19.48 -0.20 -14.89
CA LYS A 33 -20.47 -0.24 -15.99
C LYS A 33 -21.88 -0.56 -15.50
N GLU A 34 -22.01 -1.18 -14.34
CA GLU A 34 -23.28 -1.52 -13.72
C GLU A 34 -24.17 -0.29 -13.45
N PHE A 35 -23.59 0.91 -13.26
CA PHE A 35 -24.37 2.14 -13.10
C PHE A 35 -25.04 2.63 -14.39
N TYR A 36 -24.73 2.03 -15.54
CA TYR A 36 -25.43 2.26 -16.81
C TYR A 36 -26.45 1.15 -17.13
N SER A 37 -26.56 0.12 -16.28
CA SER A 37 -27.51 -0.98 -16.44
C SER A 37 -28.81 -0.70 -15.70
N ASP A 38 -29.93 -0.69 -16.44
CA ASP A 38 -31.26 -0.55 -15.85
C ASP A 38 -31.58 -1.69 -14.90
N GLU A 39 -31.22 -2.92 -15.25
CA GLU A 39 -31.47 -4.09 -14.41
C GLU A 39 -30.73 -3.98 -13.08
N TRP A 40 -29.45 -3.59 -13.13
CA TRP A 40 -28.65 -3.45 -11.92
C TRP A 40 -29.17 -2.28 -11.06
N LEU A 41 -29.38 -1.09 -11.65
CA LEU A 41 -29.89 0.06 -10.90
C LEU A 41 -31.25 -0.22 -10.28
N LYS A 42 -32.17 -0.83 -11.04
CA LYS A 42 -33.49 -1.25 -10.55
C LYS A 42 -33.33 -2.18 -9.35
N ARG A 43 -32.47 -3.19 -9.44
CA ARG A 43 -32.21 -4.08 -8.31
C ARG A 43 -31.64 -3.30 -7.12
N SER A 44 -30.67 -2.43 -7.35
CA SER A 44 -29.96 -1.70 -6.29
C SER A 44 -30.84 -0.71 -5.52
N ILE A 45 -31.83 -0.07 -6.15
CA ILE A 45 -32.75 0.83 -5.43
C ILE A 45 -33.72 0.10 -4.49
N TYR A 46 -33.90 -1.22 -4.66
CA TYR A 46 -34.71 -2.06 -3.78
C TYR A 46 -33.89 -2.90 -2.79
N GLN A 47 -32.55 -2.84 -2.84
CA GLN A 47 -31.67 -3.54 -1.92
C GLN A 47 -31.34 -2.68 -0.70
N ASP A 48 -31.40 -3.27 0.50
CA ASP A 48 -31.01 -2.61 1.75
C ASP A 48 -29.51 -2.25 1.82
N SER A 49 -28.70 -2.81 0.93
CA SER A 49 -27.26 -2.54 0.82
C SER A 49 -26.95 -1.17 0.19
N TYR A 50 -27.93 -0.50 -0.42
CA TYR A 50 -27.77 0.83 -1.02
C TYR A 50 -28.86 1.81 -0.58
N LEU A 51 -28.47 3.08 -0.47
CA LEU A 51 -29.38 4.22 -0.46
C LEU A 51 -29.06 5.08 -1.68
N PHE A 52 -30.02 5.29 -2.57
CA PHE A 52 -29.89 6.23 -3.69
C PHE A 52 -30.77 7.45 -3.48
N LEU A 53 -30.17 8.64 -3.61
CA LEU A 53 -30.86 9.92 -3.48
C LEU A 53 -30.77 10.71 -4.79
N LEU A 54 -31.86 11.41 -5.09
CA LEU A 54 -31.97 12.36 -6.20
C LEU A 54 -32.15 13.77 -5.65
N ALA A 55 -31.48 14.73 -6.27
CA ALA A 55 -31.69 16.15 -6.00
C ALA A 55 -32.35 16.83 -7.20
N GLU A 56 -33.33 17.68 -6.90
CA GLU A 56 -34.04 18.50 -7.88
C GLU A 56 -33.86 19.98 -7.56
N VAL A 57 -33.68 20.79 -8.60
CA VAL A 57 -33.68 22.26 -8.52
C VAL A 57 -34.89 22.77 -9.27
N ASN A 58 -35.83 23.40 -8.57
CA ASN A 58 -37.09 23.89 -9.13
C ASN A 58 -37.86 22.78 -9.91
N GLY A 59 -37.85 21.54 -9.40
CA GLY A 59 -38.53 20.39 -9.99
C GLY A 59 -37.81 19.71 -11.16
N ARG A 60 -36.57 20.12 -11.49
CA ARG A 60 -35.74 19.46 -12.50
C ARG A 60 -34.61 18.68 -11.84
N VAL A 61 -34.37 17.46 -12.30
CA VAL A 61 -33.27 16.61 -11.80
C VAL A 61 -31.93 17.31 -12.01
N ALA A 62 -31.17 17.46 -10.92
CA ALA A 62 -29.93 18.22 -10.89
C ALA A 62 -28.73 17.40 -10.39
N GLY A 63 -28.97 16.31 -9.67
CA GLY A 63 -27.89 15.44 -9.19
C GLY A 63 -28.38 14.16 -8.53
N THR A 64 -27.45 13.24 -8.33
CA THR A 64 -27.66 11.96 -7.66
C THR A 64 -26.48 11.66 -6.74
N ALA A 65 -26.72 10.90 -5.68
CA ALA A 65 -25.68 10.38 -4.81
C ALA A 65 -26.14 9.10 -4.13
N SER A 66 -25.21 8.26 -3.69
CA SER A 66 -25.56 7.06 -2.94
C SER A 66 -24.75 6.86 -1.67
N VAL A 67 -25.25 5.95 -0.84
CA VAL A 67 -24.51 5.32 0.26
C VAL A 67 -24.53 3.82 0.01
N TYR A 68 -23.36 3.18 0.05
CA TYR A 68 -23.23 1.72 0.01
C TYR A 68 -22.92 1.21 1.42
N TYR A 69 -23.69 0.26 1.93
CA TYR A 69 -23.63 -0.22 3.32
C TYR A 69 -22.81 -1.52 3.51
N GLU A 70 -22.37 -2.18 2.44
CA GLU A 70 -21.57 -3.41 2.50
C GLU A 70 -20.08 -3.15 2.11
N VAL A 71 -19.48 -2.09 2.66
CA VAL A 71 -18.07 -1.74 2.37
C VAL A 71 -17.11 -2.57 3.21
N GLY A 72 -17.50 -2.87 4.45
CA GLY A 72 -16.97 -3.96 5.26
C GLY A 72 -17.92 -5.15 5.22
N ALA A 73 -17.81 -6.06 6.18
CA ALA A 73 -18.90 -7.01 6.43
C ALA A 73 -20.18 -6.23 6.80
N TYR A 74 -21.35 -6.77 6.48
CA TYR A 74 -22.63 -6.12 6.81
C TYR A 74 -22.75 -5.76 8.30
N SER A 75 -22.19 -6.61 9.17
CA SER A 75 -22.12 -6.41 10.62
C SER A 75 -21.20 -5.27 11.07
N ASP A 76 -20.33 -4.75 10.20
CA ASP A 76 -19.39 -3.70 10.57
C ASP A 76 -20.08 -2.34 10.74
N LEU A 77 -21.29 -2.17 10.20
CA LEU A 77 -22.02 -0.89 10.21
C LEU A 77 -21.18 0.24 9.57
N CYS A 78 -20.55 -0.08 8.44
CA CYS A 78 -19.71 0.82 7.66
C CYS A 78 -20.39 1.24 6.36
N GLY A 79 -20.29 2.51 5.99
CA GLY A 79 -20.94 3.03 4.78
C GLY A 79 -20.03 3.91 3.94
N GLU A 80 -20.06 3.70 2.62
CA GLU A 80 -19.34 4.52 1.64
C GLU A 80 -20.29 5.55 1.02
N PHE A 81 -20.00 6.82 1.24
CA PHE A 81 -20.69 7.98 0.69
C PHE A 81 -20.19 8.30 -0.73
N GLY A 82 -20.48 7.44 -1.69
CA GLY A 82 -19.96 7.57 -3.05
C GLY A 82 -20.93 8.16 -4.07
N ARG A 83 -20.51 8.06 -5.34
CA ARG A 83 -21.35 8.25 -6.54
C ARG A 83 -22.09 9.59 -6.59
N LEU A 84 -21.46 10.63 -6.06
CA LEU A 84 -21.98 12.00 -6.11
C LEU A 84 -21.77 12.58 -7.52
N ALA A 85 -22.85 12.65 -8.28
CA ALA A 85 -22.90 13.21 -9.62
C ALA A 85 -23.82 14.43 -9.64
N VAL A 86 -23.32 15.56 -10.14
CA VAL A 86 -24.10 16.80 -10.27
C VAL A 86 -24.03 17.23 -11.73
N HIS A 87 -25.23 17.43 -12.31
CA HIS A 87 -25.38 17.91 -13.67
C HIS A 87 -24.59 19.20 -13.88
N PRO A 88 -23.83 19.34 -14.99
CA PRO A 88 -22.95 20.49 -15.23
C PRO A 88 -23.59 21.86 -14.97
N ASP A 89 -24.80 22.08 -15.50
CA ASP A 89 -25.54 23.34 -15.38
C ASP A 89 -25.93 23.72 -13.94
N TYR A 90 -25.90 22.77 -13.00
CA TYR A 90 -26.29 22.99 -11.61
C TYR A 90 -25.10 22.95 -10.64
N ARG A 91 -23.87 22.85 -11.16
CA ARG A 91 -22.65 22.93 -10.34
C ARG A 91 -22.50 24.34 -9.75
N GLY A 92 -21.97 24.42 -8.53
CA GLY A 92 -21.86 25.69 -7.80
C GLY A 92 -23.17 26.18 -7.14
N MET A 93 -24.33 25.58 -7.46
CA MET A 93 -25.62 25.96 -6.86
C MET A 93 -25.90 25.29 -5.50
N GLY A 94 -24.95 24.55 -4.93
CA GLY A 94 -25.12 23.87 -3.64
C GLY A 94 -25.73 22.46 -3.68
N VAL A 95 -26.07 21.93 -4.86
CA VAL A 95 -26.69 20.60 -5.04
C VAL A 95 -25.87 19.48 -4.38
N GLY A 96 -24.55 19.47 -4.59
CA GLY A 96 -23.68 18.45 -3.99
C GLY A 96 -23.62 18.51 -2.46
N SER A 97 -23.72 19.72 -1.88
CA SER A 97 -23.82 19.87 -0.43
C SER A 97 -25.17 19.37 0.10
N ALA A 98 -26.27 19.67 -0.59
CA ALA A 98 -27.60 19.18 -0.21
C ALA A 98 -27.68 17.63 -0.24
N LEU A 99 -27.12 17.00 -1.29
CA LEU A 99 -27.02 15.54 -1.39
C LEU A 99 -26.15 14.94 -0.28
N MET A 100 -25.01 15.54 0.06
CA MET A 100 -24.18 15.06 1.17
C MET A 100 -24.91 15.17 2.51
N GLN A 101 -25.54 16.31 2.79
CA GLN A 101 -26.33 16.52 4.00
C GLN A 101 -27.46 15.50 4.15
N ALA A 102 -28.20 15.25 3.06
CA ALA A 102 -29.28 14.27 3.06
C ALA A 102 -28.74 12.86 3.34
N ARG A 103 -27.71 12.40 2.61
CA ARG A 103 -27.08 11.08 2.83
C ARG A 103 -26.66 10.89 4.29
N LEU A 104 -26.03 11.89 4.90
CA LEU A 104 -25.64 11.84 6.30
C LEU A 104 -26.86 11.72 7.22
N SER A 105 -27.91 12.48 6.96
CA SER A 105 -29.14 12.45 7.77
C SER A 105 -29.82 11.07 7.74
N PHE A 106 -29.82 10.40 6.58
CA PHE A 106 -30.36 9.04 6.44
C PHE A 106 -29.44 7.97 7.03
N ALA A 107 -28.13 8.08 6.79
CA ALA A 107 -27.18 7.01 7.11
C ALA A 107 -26.63 7.07 8.55
N MET A 108 -26.60 8.23 9.20
CA MET A 108 -25.92 8.40 10.49
C MET A 108 -26.50 7.55 11.64
N ARG A 109 -27.75 7.11 11.54
CA ARG A 109 -28.38 6.21 12.53
C ARG A 109 -28.08 4.74 12.30
N ARG A 110 -27.52 4.39 11.13
CA ARG A 110 -27.25 3.01 10.69
C ARG A 110 -25.76 2.68 10.67
N LEU A 111 -24.90 3.71 10.76
CA LEU A 111 -23.47 3.58 10.59
C LEU A 111 -22.73 3.94 11.87
N HIS A 112 -21.60 3.27 12.10
CA HIS A 112 -20.58 3.66 13.07
C HIS A 112 -19.35 4.26 12.37
N PHE A 113 -19.12 3.90 11.10
CA PHE A 113 -18.02 4.40 10.31
C PHE A 113 -18.50 4.79 8.92
N GLY A 114 -18.32 6.07 8.55
CA GLY A 114 -18.55 6.56 7.20
C GLY A 114 -17.25 6.81 6.49
N LEU A 115 -17.17 6.45 5.21
CA LEU A 115 -16.05 6.78 4.36
C LEU A 115 -16.47 7.32 3.01
N THR A 116 -15.55 8.00 2.34
CA THR A 116 -15.67 8.36 0.93
C THR A 116 -14.29 8.31 0.31
N GLU A 117 -14.24 7.85 -0.94
CA GLU A 117 -13.03 7.90 -1.75
C GLU A 117 -13.17 9.04 -2.75
N CYS A 118 -12.44 10.13 -2.52
CA CYS A 118 -12.51 11.32 -3.34
C CYS A 118 -11.41 11.30 -4.40
N ARG A 119 -11.77 11.49 -5.68
CA ARG A 119 -10.82 11.61 -6.79
C ARG A 119 -9.85 12.77 -6.57
N THR A 120 -8.62 12.60 -7.06
CA THR A 120 -7.59 13.66 -7.08
C THR A 120 -7.48 14.38 -8.42
N ALA A 121 -8.36 14.11 -9.39
CA ALA A 121 -8.47 14.92 -10.60
C ALA A 121 -9.04 16.33 -10.33
N HIS A 122 -9.70 16.53 -9.19
CA HIS A 122 -10.20 17.82 -8.71
C HIS A 122 -10.43 17.78 -7.18
N PRO A 123 -10.40 18.92 -6.47
CA PRO A 123 -10.61 18.95 -5.02
C PRO A 123 -12.09 19.06 -4.58
N HIS A 124 -13.05 19.16 -5.50
CA HIS A 124 -14.44 19.50 -5.15
C HIS A 124 -15.11 18.52 -4.16
N ALA A 125 -14.99 17.22 -4.41
CA ALA A 125 -15.56 16.20 -3.52
C ALA A 125 -14.86 16.17 -2.15
N GLN A 126 -13.56 16.48 -2.11
CA GLN A 126 -12.78 16.59 -0.87
C GLN A 126 -13.32 17.75 -0.03
N HIS A 127 -13.47 18.95 -0.62
CA HIS A 127 -14.04 20.12 0.08
C HIS A 127 -15.47 19.89 0.59
N ILE A 128 -16.34 19.23 -0.20
CA ILE A 128 -17.68 18.87 0.26
C ILE A 128 -17.57 17.95 1.47
N SER A 129 -16.73 16.91 1.40
CA SER A 129 -16.57 15.93 2.48
C SER A 129 -16.07 16.59 3.78
N GLU A 130 -15.07 17.47 3.68
CA GLU A 130 -14.52 18.26 4.79
C GLU A 130 -15.59 19.13 5.45
N LYS A 131 -16.38 19.85 4.64
CA LYS A 131 -17.47 20.70 5.12
C LYS A 131 -18.48 19.92 5.98
N PHE A 132 -18.65 18.63 5.72
CA PHE A 132 -19.55 17.76 6.47
C PHE A 132 -18.83 16.84 7.47
N GLY A 133 -17.58 17.17 7.83
CA GLY A 133 -16.84 16.54 8.92
C GLY A 133 -16.20 15.20 8.57
N LEU A 134 -16.10 14.84 7.29
CA LEU A 134 -15.26 13.73 6.86
C LEU A 134 -13.83 14.25 6.71
N GLN A 135 -12.88 13.56 7.32
CA GLN A 135 -11.47 13.99 7.41
C GLN A 135 -10.57 12.96 6.74
N PRO A 136 -9.46 13.37 6.10
CA PRO A 136 -8.61 12.46 5.36
C PRO A 136 -7.94 11.46 6.32
N ILE A 137 -7.97 10.18 5.95
CA ILE A 137 -7.35 9.07 6.70
C ILE A 137 -6.45 8.18 5.82
N GLY A 138 -6.39 8.46 4.52
CA GLY A 138 -5.54 7.74 3.58
C GLY A 138 -5.48 8.37 2.20
N PHE A 139 -4.50 7.94 1.42
CA PHE A 139 -4.34 8.26 0.02
C PHE A 139 -3.96 6.98 -0.73
N MET A 140 -4.77 6.57 -1.71
CA MET A 140 -4.52 5.40 -2.53
C MET A 140 -4.04 5.86 -3.92
N PRO A 141 -2.72 5.84 -4.18
CA PRO A 141 -2.18 6.31 -5.45
C PRO A 141 -2.59 5.39 -6.59
N GLN A 142 -2.95 5.98 -7.74
CA GLN A 142 -3.20 5.26 -9.00
C GLN A 142 -4.21 4.10 -8.88
N LYS A 143 -5.13 4.18 -7.91
CA LYS A 143 -6.08 3.12 -7.58
C LYS A 143 -7.10 2.89 -8.68
N VAL A 144 -7.69 3.97 -9.23
CA VAL A 144 -8.73 3.87 -10.25
C VAL A 144 -8.14 4.08 -11.64
N LEU A 145 -8.55 3.24 -12.59
CA LEU A 145 -8.21 3.40 -14.00
C LEU A 145 -9.43 3.96 -14.76
N LEU A 146 -9.29 5.18 -15.28
CA LEU A 146 -10.21 5.81 -16.23
C LEU A 146 -9.46 5.91 -17.57
N ASP A 147 -9.39 7.09 -18.18
CA ASP A 147 -8.47 7.36 -19.31
C ASP A 147 -6.99 7.23 -18.88
N LYS A 148 -6.71 7.56 -17.63
CA LYS A 148 -5.43 7.35 -16.94
C LYS A 148 -5.67 6.88 -15.51
N ARG A 149 -4.61 6.40 -14.85
CA ARG A 149 -4.68 6.06 -13.42
C ARG A 149 -4.75 7.33 -12.57
N GLU A 150 -5.68 7.35 -11.63
CA GLU A 150 -5.86 8.45 -10.69
C GLU A 150 -5.76 7.98 -9.25
N GLY A 151 -5.27 8.87 -8.38
CA GLY A 151 -5.30 8.67 -6.95
C GLY A 151 -6.67 8.96 -6.35
N LEU A 152 -6.92 8.37 -5.18
CA LEU A 152 -8.11 8.63 -4.37
C LEU A 152 -7.68 9.01 -2.95
N VAL A 153 -8.24 10.08 -2.40
CA VAL A 153 -8.13 10.41 -0.97
C VAL A 153 -9.25 9.68 -0.23
N MET A 154 -8.91 8.83 0.72
CA MET A 154 -9.88 8.21 1.63
C MET A 154 -10.16 9.19 2.77
N MET A 155 -11.42 9.58 2.92
CA MET A 155 -11.87 10.43 4.02
C MET A 155 -12.90 9.68 4.85
N SER A 156 -12.94 9.93 6.16
CA SER A 156 -13.85 9.23 7.05
C SER A 156 -14.44 10.11 8.15
N ARG A 157 -15.55 9.63 8.71
CA ARG A 157 -16.20 10.19 9.89
C ARG A 157 -16.74 9.05 10.75
N LEU A 158 -16.52 9.17 12.06
CA LEU A 158 -17.07 8.25 13.05
C LEU A 158 -18.47 8.69 13.49
N PHE A 159 -19.34 7.73 13.77
CA PHE A 159 -20.72 7.92 14.18
C PHE A 159 -21.07 7.01 15.37
N GLY A 160 -22.11 7.39 16.12
CA GLY A 160 -22.62 6.58 17.21
C GLY A 160 -21.54 6.17 18.22
N PRO A 161 -21.56 4.94 18.75
CA PRO A 161 -20.64 4.45 19.77
C PRO A 161 -19.27 4.01 19.21
N ALA A 162 -18.88 4.45 18.01
CA ALA A 162 -17.65 3.97 17.36
C ALA A 162 -16.39 4.21 18.21
N VAL A 163 -16.32 5.38 18.85
CA VAL A 163 -15.16 5.76 19.67
C VAL A 163 -15.13 4.95 20.96
N GLU A 164 -16.28 4.75 21.59
CA GLU A 164 -16.46 4.03 22.84
C GLU A 164 -16.16 2.54 22.71
N LEU A 165 -16.50 1.94 21.57
CA LEU A 165 -16.26 0.53 21.29
C LEU A 165 -14.87 0.26 20.70
N ARG A 166 -14.07 1.29 20.39
CA ARG A 166 -12.76 1.12 19.77
C ARG A 166 -11.80 0.42 20.74
N ALA A 167 -11.19 -0.68 20.29
CA ALA A 167 -10.11 -1.33 21.00
C ALA A 167 -8.87 -0.40 21.06
N ASN A 168 -8.29 -0.25 22.23
CA ASN A 168 -7.13 0.65 22.41
C ASN A 168 -5.81 -0.05 22.11
N HIS A 169 -4.76 0.76 21.95
CA HIS A 169 -3.37 0.32 21.77
C HIS A 169 -3.09 -0.57 20.55
N PRO A 170 -3.43 -0.11 19.32
CA PRO A 170 -3.00 -0.79 18.10
C PRO A 170 -1.47 -0.93 18.06
N ARG A 171 -0.99 -2.06 17.55
CA ARG A 171 0.42 -2.43 17.46
C ARG A 171 0.86 -2.41 16.02
N VAL A 172 1.57 -1.35 15.65
CA VAL A 172 1.86 -1.03 14.25
C VAL A 172 3.36 -1.06 13.97
N ILE A 173 3.73 -1.47 12.76
CA ILE A 173 5.11 -1.32 12.28
C ILE A 173 5.47 0.16 12.06
N PRO A 174 6.76 0.55 12.09
CA PRO A 174 7.19 1.94 11.92
C PRO A 174 6.66 2.61 10.66
N GLU A 175 6.56 1.87 9.56
CA GLU A 175 6.07 2.37 8.28
C GLU A 175 4.60 2.85 8.34
N VAL A 176 3.82 2.35 9.29
CA VAL A 176 2.41 2.72 9.50
C VAL A 176 2.27 3.86 10.50
N PHE A 177 3.22 4.01 11.44
CA PHE A 177 3.06 4.81 12.65
C PHE A 177 2.68 6.26 12.38
N LEU A 178 3.41 6.96 11.49
CA LEU A 178 3.14 8.36 11.17
C LEU A 178 1.80 8.56 10.46
N LEU A 179 1.46 7.66 9.53
CA LEU A 179 0.17 7.67 8.84
C LEU A 179 -0.99 7.46 9.84
N GLY A 180 -0.85 6.47 10.73
CA GLY A 180 -1.84 6.17 11.75
C GLY A 180 -2.02 7.32 12.74
N GLN A 181 -0.93 7.91 13.23
CA GLN A 181 -0.98 9.07 14.12
C GLN A 181 -1.74 10.23 13.47
N HIS A 182 -1.47 10.50 12.20
CA HIS A 182 -2.14 11.57 11.47
C HIS A 182 -3.62 11.27 11.23
N ALA A 183 -3.97 10.04 10.84
CA ALA A 183 -5.35 9.62 10.64
C ALA A 183 -6.17 9.69 11.95
N LEU A 184 -5.63 9.21 13.07
CA LEU A 184 -6.26 9.30 14.39
C LEU A 184 -6.54 10.76 14.78
N LYS A 185 -5.54 11.63 14.62
CA LYS A 185 -5.67 13.08 14.88
C LYS A 185 -6.80 13.68 14.04
N ASN A 186 -6.87 13.34 12.76
CA ASN A 186 -7.86 13.89 11.83
C ASN A 186 -9.29 13.52 12.21
N VAL A 187 -9.54 12.33 12.76
CA VAL A 187 -10.87 11.94 13.24
C VAL A 187 -11.11 12.26 14.73
N GLY A 188 -10.23 13.02 15.36
CA GLY A 188 -10.38 13.48 16.76
C GLY A 188 -10.06 12.42 17.82
N LEU A 189 -9.31 11.37 17.47
CA LEU A 189 -8.85 10.35 18.41
C LEU A 189 -7.47 10.68 18.98
N LYS A 190 -7.21 10.23 20.21
CA LYS A 190 -5.88 10.32 20.82
C LYS A 190 -4.94 9.32 20.15
N ASN A 191 -3.67 9.70 20.00
CA ASN A 191 -2.65 8.77 19.55
C ASN A 191 -2.31 7.79 20.68
N ASP A 192 -2.72 6.53 20.51
CA ASP A 192 -2.44 5.41 21.41
C ASP A 192 -1.66 4.28 20.71
N LEU A 193 -1.13 4.53 19.52
CA LEU A 193 -0.38 3.56 18.72
C LEU A 193 0.91 3.13 19.42
N ILE A 194 1.21 1.84 19.36
CA ILE A 194 2.47 1.24 19.81
C ILE A 194 3.28 0.87 18.57
N ALA A 195 4.43 1.52 18.38
CA ALA A 195 5.40 1.14 17.35
C ALA A 195 6.10 -0.17 17.76
N VAL A 196 6.20 -1.12 16.83
CA VAL A 196 6.87 -2.41 17.04
C VAL A 196 7.99 -2.58 16.01
N ASP A 197 9.22 -2.28 16.42
CA ASP A 197 10.42 -2.32 15.56
C ASP A 197 10.99 -3.74 15.37
N ASP A 198 10.74 -4.63 16.33
CA ASP A 198 11.29 -6.00 16.37
C ASP A 198 10.19 -7.03 16.19
N VAL A 199 9.68 -7.09 14.96
CA VAL A 199 8.69 -8.07 14.54
C VAL A 199 9.12 -8.63 13.19
N ASP A 200 9.18 -9.96 13.11
CA ASP A 200 9.35 -10.66 11.85
C ASP A 200 8.02 -10.85 11.14
N GLY A 201 8.07 -10.83 9.81
CA GLY A 201 6.95 -11.26 8.99
C GLY A 201 6.74 -12.77 9.12
N TYR A 202 5.64 -13.26 8.55
CA TYR A 202 5.39 -14.67 8.47
C TYR A 202 6.49 -15.38 7.67
N PRO A 203 6.94 -16.56 8.13
CA PRO A 203 7.85 -17.37 7.34
C PRO A 203 7.17 -17.75 6.01
N ILE A 204 7.94 -17.81 4.94
CA ILE A 204 7.44 -18.30 3.65
C ILE A 204 7.69 -19.81 3.65
N GLY A 205 6.64 -20.58 3.95
CA GLY A 205 6.77 -22.03 4.00
C GLY A 205 7.15 -22.64 2.65
N THR A 206 7.80 -23.81 2.71
CA THR A 206 8.20 -24.60 1.54
C THR A 206 7.44 -25.92 1.54
N GLY A 207 7.26 -26.55 0.37
CA GLY A 207 6.53 -27.82 0.25
C GLY A 207 5.03 -27.67 0.02
N PHE A 208 4.51 -26.45 -0.09
CA PHE A 208 3.12 -26.20 -0.46
C PHE A 208 2.94 -26.08 -1.97
N ARG A 209 1.75 -26.45 -2.44
CA ARG A 209 1.27 -26.15 -3.80
C ARG A 209 0.09 -25.19 -3.71
N VAL A 210 -0.04 -24.33 -4.71
CA VAL A 210 -1.17 -23.40 -4.82
C VAL A 210 -2.02 -23.73 -6.04
N GLU A 211 -3.34 -23.71 -5.89
CA GLU A 211 -4.31 -23.84 -6.99
C GLU A 211 -5.51 -22.92 -6.77
N GLU A 212 -6.26 -22.63 -7.83
CA GLU A 212 -7.50 -21.83 -7.72
C GLU A 212 -8.64 -22.68 -7.13
N LEU A 213 -9.46 -22.08 -6.27
CA LEU A 213 -10.60 -22.75 -5.66
C LEU A 213 -11.59 -23.25 -6.73
N SER A 214 -12.02 -24.50 -6.59
CA SER A 214 -13.07 -25.11 -7.40
C SER A 214 -14.21 -25.65 -6.54
N GLU A 215 -15.32 -26.05 -7.18
CA GLU A 215 -16.48 -26.66 -6.51
C GLU A 215 -16.10 -27.83 -5.61
N THR A 216 -15.13 -28.65 -6.03
CA THR A 216 -14.69 -29.84 -5.29
C THR A 216 -13.88 -29.47 -4.04
N LEU A 217 -13.24 -28.29 -4.02
CA LEU A 217 -12.40 -27.83 -2.91
C LEU A 217 -13.19 -27.04 -1.87
N LEU A 218 -14.31 -26.40 -2.26
CA LEU A 218 -15.11 -25.56 -1.37
C LEU A 218 -15.52 -26.27 -0.05
N PRO A 219 -16.04 -27.52 -0.05
CA PRO A 219 -16.42 -28.18 1.20
C PRO A 219 -15.25 -28.40 2.16
N TYR A 220 -14.03 -28.60 1.64
CA TYR A 220 -12.84 -28.78 2.46
C TYR A 220 -12.39 -27.46 3.07
N LEU A 221 -12.39 -26.37 2.29
CA LEU A 221 -12.02 -25.06 2.81
C LEU A 221 -13.02 -24.57 3.87
N LEU A 222 -14.33 -24.79 3.66
CA LEU A 222 -15.35 -24.47 4.66
C LEU A 222 -15.20 -25.25 5.99
N ARG A 223 -14.48 -26.38 6.01
CA ARG A 223 -14.17 -27.10 7.26
C ARG A 223 -13.07 -26.44 8.06
N ILE A 224 -12.14 -25.73 7.42
CA ILE A 224 -11.12 -24.93 8.10
C ILE A 224 -11.80 -23.77 8.83
N GLU A 225 -12.75 -23.12 8.16
CA GLU A 225 -13.51 -21.98 8.67
C GLU A 225 -14.40 -22.29 9.89
N ARG A 226 -15.04 -23.46 9.92
CA ARG A 226 -16.06 -23.86 10.93
C ARG A 226 -15.49 -24.22 12.32
N GLY A 227 -14.42 -23.56 12.76
CA GLY A 227 -13.90 -23.66 14.13
C GLY A 227 -12.46 -23.19 14.36
N ARG A 228 -11.79 -22.56 13.38
CA ARG A 228 -10.33 -22.28 13.48
C ARG A 228 -9.88 -20.85 13.16
N LEU A 229 -10.68 -19.99 12.52
CA LEU A 229 -10.34 -18.56 12.42
C LEU A 229 -10.64 -17.81 13.72
N SER A 230 -9.92 -18.16 14.78
CA SER A 230 -9.99 -17.42 16.05
C SER A 230 -9.41 -16.00 15.94
N ARG A 231 -8.67 -15.69 14.86
CA ARG A 231 -7.99 -14.41 14.66
C ARG A 231 -8.09 -13.95 13.21
N ARG A 232 -9.14 -13.21 12.89
CA ARG A 232 -9.30 -12.59 11.57
C ARG A 232 -8.29 -11.45 11.42
N GLN A 233 -7.35 -11.60 10.48
CA GLN A 233 -6.27 -10.62 10.26
C GLN A 233 -6.46 -9.77 9.01
N VAL A 234 -7.25 -10.27 8.04
CA VAL A 234 -7.60 -9.60 6.80
C VAL A 234 -9.10 -9.31 6.80
N PHE A 235 -9.47 -8.09 6.40
CA PHE A 235 -10.84 -7.63 6.45
C PHE A 235 -11.35 -7.21 5.07
N GLY A 236 -12.29 -7.98 4.55
CA GLY A 236 -13.04 -7.72 3.33
C GLY A 236 -14.55 -7.78 3.56
N ASN A 237 -15.28 -7.36 2.52
CA ASN A 237 -16.74 -7.26 2.51
C ASN A 237 -17.46 -8.52 2.02
N LEU A 238 -16.72 -9.58 1.71
CA LEU A 238 -17.25 -10.85 1.21
C LEU A 238 -16.65 -12.01 1.99
N GLN A 239 -17.45 -13.04 2.24
CA GLN A 239 -17.06 -14.23 2.97
C GLN A 239 -17.32 -15.48 2.11
N LEU A 240 -16.49 -16.49 2.30
CA LEU A 240 -16.61 -17.79 1.63
C LEU A 240 -17.97 -18.48 1.88
N SER A 241 -18.59 -18.17 3.02
CA SER A 241 -19.91 -18.69 3.44
C SER A 241 -21.06 -18.35 2.47
N TYR A 242 -20.87 -17.38 1.57
CA TYR A 242 -21.86 -17.03 0.54
C TYR A 242 -22.02 -18.08 -0.56
N GLY A 243 -21.12 -19.07 -0.64
CA GLY A 243 -21.16 -20.15 -1.63
C GLY A 243 -20.58 -19.75 -2.98
N LEU A 244 -20.17 -20.75 -3.77
CA LEU A 244 -19.34 -20.53 -4.97
C LEU A 244 -20.01 -19.61 -6.01
N PHE A 245 -21.28 -19.83 -6.32
CA PHE A 245 -22.01 -19.02 -7.32
C PHE A 245 -22.04 -17.53 -6.98
N MET A 246 -22.22 -17.20 -5.68
CA MET A 246 -22.21 -15.81 -5.23
C MET A 246 -20.82 -15.20 -5.32
N LEU A 247 -19.78 -15.96 -4.96
CA LEU A 247 -18.39 -15.53 -5.09
C LEU A 247 -18.03 -15.25 -6.55
N GLU A 248 -18.39 -16.15 -7.45
CA GLU A 248 -18.17 -15.98 -8.90
C GLU A 248 -18.87 -14.74 -9.44
N SER A 249 -20.15 -14.55 -9.11
CA SER A 249 -20.94 -13.38 -9.56
C SER A 249 -20.35 -12.04 -9.10
N ARG A 250 -19.59 -12.03 -8.01
CA ARG A 250 -18.91 -10.84 -7.48
C ARG A 250 -17.43 -10.77 -7.89
N ASN A 251 -17.02 -11.52 -8.92
CA ASN A 251 -15.63 -11.63 -9.40
C ASN A 251 -14.64 -11.96 -8.26
N SER A 252 -15.09 -12.71 -7.26
CA SER A 252 -14.25 -13.18 -6.17
C SER A 252 -13.60 -14.50 -6.56
N ARG A 253 -12.33 -14.64 -6.20
CA ARG A 253 -11.47 -15.81 -6.43
C ARG A 253 -10.74 -16.16 -5.15
N TYR A 254 -10.29 -17.41 -5.07
CA TYR A 254 -9.51 -17.90 -3.94
C TYR A 254 -8.33 -18.70 -4.47
N LEU A 255 -7.13 -18.43 -3.96
CA LEU A 255 -6.00 -19.34 -4.08
C LEU A 255 -5.95 -20.23 -2.85
N VAL A 256 -5.81 -21.52 -3.04
CA VAL A 256 -5.84 -22.55 -2.01
C VAL A 256 -4.46 -23.18 -1.88
N ALA A 257 -3.92 -23.21 -0.66
CA ALA A 257 -2.65 -23.87 -0.37
C ALA A 257 -2.89 -25.32 0.04
N ARG A 258 -2.06 -26.22 -0.51
CA ARG A 258 -2.06 -27.65 -0.21
C ARG A 258 -0.72 -28.12 0.31
N GLU A 259 -0.78 -28.98 1.32
CA GLU A 259 0.31 -29.82 1.78
C GLU A 259 -0.14 -31.25 1.53
N ASP A 260 0.56 -31.95 0.63
CA ASP A 260 0.10 -33.23 0.08
C ASP A 260 -1.35 -33.14 -0.45
N ASP A 261 -2.25 -34.00 0.05
CA ASP A 261 -3.67 -34.02 -0.34
C ASP A 261 -4.55 -33.15 0.56
N GLN A 262 -3.99 -32.42 1.54
CA GLN A 262 -4.77 -31.61 2.48
C GLN A 262 -4.74 -30.12 2.13
N ILE A 263 -5.90 -29.47 2.20
CA ILE A 263 -5.98 -28.01 2.18
C ILE A 263 -5.54 -27.49 3.54
N VAL A 264 -4.56 -26.58 3.54
CA VAL A 264 -3.99 -25.99 4.76
C VAL A 264 -4.26 -24.50 4.91
N GLY A 265 -4.78 -23.85 3.85
CA GLY A 265 -5.20 -22.46 3.88
C GLY A 265 -5.72 -21.98 2.52
N ALA A 266 -6.21 -20.75 2.48
CA ALA A 266 -6.57 -20.05 1.25
C ALA A 266 -6.48 -18.52 1.42
N VAL A 267 -6.33 -17.79 0.31
CA VAL A 267 -6.45 -16.33 0.27
C VAL A 267 -7.52 -15.95 -0.75
N GLY A 268 -8.52 -15.21 -0.28
CA GLY A 268 -9.65 -14.74 -1.08
C GLY A 268 -9.46 -13.30 -1.54
N PHE A 269 -9.84 -12.99 -2.78
CA PHE A 269 -9.70 -11.66 -3.37
C PHE A 269 -10.73 -11.40 -4.47
N THR A 270 -11.07 -10.15 -4.73
CA THR A 270 -11.80 -9.76 -5.95
C THR A 270 -10.84 -9.31 -7.03
N LEU A 271 -11.14 -9.66 -8.27
CA LEU A 271 -10.41 -9.22 -9.46
C LEU A 271 -11.27 -8.26 -10.28
N ASP A 272 -10.78 -7.04 -10.47
CA ASP A 272 -11.32 -6.09 -11.42
C ASP A 272 -10.49 -6.12 -12.70
N TYR A 273 -11.00 -6.80 -13.71
CA TYR A 273 -10.36 -6.93 -15.02
C TYR A 273 -10.28 -5.60 -15.78
N ILE A 274 -11.22 -4.67 -15.54
CA ILE A 274 -11.25 -3.36 -16.21
C ILE A 274 -10.21 -2.45 -15.56
N GLY A 275 -10.26 -2.31 -14.23
CA GLY A 275 -9.31 -1.51 -13.47
C GLY A 275 -7.93 -2.16 -13.28
N ARG A 276 -7.76 -3.41 -13.73
CA ARG A 276 -6.57 -4.26 -13.54
C ARG A 276 -6.12 -4.23 -12.08
N SER A 277 -7.07 -4.40 -11.18
CA SER A 277 -6.83 -4.28 -9.74
C SER A 277 -7.30 -5.49 -8.97
N ILE A 278 -6.60 -5.80 -7.88
CA ILE A 278 -6.95 -6.86 -6.94
C ILE A 278 -7.23 -6.25 -5.58
N LYS A 279 -8.31 -6.69 -4.94
CA LYS A 279 -8.61 -6.38 -3.53
C LYS A 279 -8.69 -7.67 -2.75
N VAL A 280 -7.76 -7.85 -1.80
CA VAL A 280 -7.75 -9.01 -0.92
C VAL A 280 -8.86 -8.88 0.13
N LEU A 281 -9.63 -9.95 0.30
CA LEU A 281 -10.84 -9.99 1.11
C LEU A 281 -10.65 -10.77 2.40
N GLU A 282 -9.87 -11.85 2.34
CA GLU A 282 -9.76 -12.79 3.45
C GLU A 282 -8.47 -13.60 3.32
N LEU A 283 -7.93 -14.01 4.46
CA LEU A 283 -6.82 -14.94 4.56
C LEU A 283 -7.21 -16.00 5.58
N ILE A 284 -7.17 -17.25 5.12
CA ILE A 284 -7.54 -18.45 5.85
C ILE A 284 -6.27 -19.28 6.00
N ASP A 285 -5.84 -19.51 7.22
CA ASP A 285 -4.64 -20.29 7.48
C ASP A 285 -4.74 -21.09 8.78
N LEU A 286 -4.02 -22.22 8.82
CA LEU A 286 -3.84 -23.04 10.01
C LEU A 286 -2.50 -22.75 10.72
N ARG A 287 -1.56 -22.10 10.01
CA ARG A 287 -0.18 -21.88 10.42
C ARG A 287 0.37 -20.63 9.74
N ASP A 288 1.25 -19.94 10.45
CA ASP A 288 1.94 -18.74 9.97
C ASP A 288 2.71 -18.94 8.67
N ASP A 289 3.34 -20.11 8.46
CA ASP A 289 4.11 -20.42 7.25
C ASP A 289 3.24 -20.55 5.98
N VAL A 290 1.99 -20.99 6.15
CA VAL A 290 0.97 -21.05 5.11
C VAL A 290 0.50 -19.65 4.75
N ALA A 291 0.29 -18.77 5.74
CA ALA A 291 -0.07 -17.37 5.51
C ALA A 291 1.02 -16.63 4.69
N GLY A 292 2.29 -16.79 5.08
CA GLY A 292 3.42 -16.22 4.34
C GLY A 292 3.52 -16.76 2.91
N PHE A 293 3.33 -18.07 2.73
CA PHE A 293 3.28 -18.70 1.40
C PHE A 293 2.15 -18.14 0.52
N LEU A 294 0.91 -18.13 1.01
CA LEU A 294 -0.26 -17.66 0.26
C LEU A 294 -0.15 -16.19 -0.16
N LEU A 295 0.33 -15.32 0.73
CA LEU A 295 0.51 -13.90 0.40
C LEU A 295 1.58 -13.69 -0.67
N LYS A 296 2.66 -14.48 -0.63
CA LYS A 296 3.70 -14.47 -1.67
C LYS A 296 3.18 -14.99 -3.00
N GLU A 297 2.47 -16.13 -2.99
CA GLU A 297 1.88 -16.70 -4.22
C GLU A 297 0.86 -15.75 -4.83
N LEU A 298 0.02 -15.11 -4.02
CA LEU A 298 -0.92 -14.11 -4.52
C LEU A 298 -0.20 -12.91 -5.16
N ASP A 299 0.88 -12.40 -4.56
CA ASP A 299 1.69 -11.33 -5.16
C ASP A 299 2.27 -11.75 -6.52
N GLN A 300 2.76 -12.99 -6.63
CA GLN A 300 3.26 -13.53 -7.89
C GLN A 300 2.14 -13.69 -8.92
N TRP A 301 1.02 -14.30 -8.56
CA TRP A 301 -0.13 -14.51 -9.44
C TRP A 301 -0.75 -13.19 -9.91
N ALA A 302 -0.85 -12.21 -9.00
CA ALA A 302 -1.32 -10.86 -9.33
C ALA A 302 -0.50 -10.28 -10.48
N ARG A 303 0.83 -10.36 -10.40
CA ARG A 303 1.74 -9.84 -11.44
C ARG A 303 1.76 -10.69 -12.71
N GLU A 304 1.90 -12.00 -12.57
CA GLU A 304 2.27 -12.90 -13.67
C GLU A 304 1.07 -13.47 -14.40
N ILE A 305 0.01 -13.82 -13.67
CA ILE A 305 -1.17 -14.51 -14.20
C ILE A 305 -2.29 -13.50 -14.46
N TYR A 306 -2.68 -12.74 -13.44
CA TYR A 306 -3.79 -11.80 -13.55
C TYR A 306 -3.40 -10.46 -14.19
N LYS A 307 -2.10 -10.20 -14.37
CA LYS A 307 -1.56 -8.96 -14.94
C LYS A 307 -2.15 -7.71 -14.25
N ALA A 308 -2.33 -7.80 -12.94
CA ALA A 308 -2.77 -6.70 -12.12
C ALA A 308 -1.71 -5.60 -12.12
N GLU A 309 -2.17 -4.36 -12.06
CA GLU A 309 -1.32 -3.17 -11.97
C GLU A 309 -1.38 -2.56 -10.55
N TYR A 310 -2.41 -2.92 -9.78
CA TYR A 310 -2.66 -2.47 -8.41
C TYR A 310 -3.18 -3.63 -7.57
N ILE A 311 -2.67 -3.79 -6.35
CA ILE A 311 -3.25 -4.70 -5.35
C ILE A 311 -3.39 -3.98 -4.01
N GLU A 312 -4.54 -4.13 -3.35
CA GLU A 312 -4.79 -3.66 -1.99
C GLU A 312 -5.23 -4.77 -1.04
N ILE A 313 -4.88 -4.63 0.22
CA ILE A 313 -5.29 -5.51 1.32
C ILE A 313 -5.56 -4.66 2.56
N THR A 314 -6.62 -4.98 3.30
CA THR A 314 -6.94 -4.33 4.58
C THR A 314 -6.66 -5.30 5.71
N VAL A 315 -5.74 -4.94 6.60
CA VAL A 315 -5.26 -5.81 7.69
C VAL A 315 -5.50 -5.20 9.06
N SER A 316 -5.45 -6.04 10.09
CA SER A 316 -5.57 -5.60 11.48
C SER A 316 -4.40 -4.71 11.94
N ALA A 317 -4.72 -3.62 12.61
CA ALA A 317 -3.73 -2.74 13.22
C ALA A 317 -3.12 -3.33 14.52
N TYR A 318 -3.60 -4.47 15.01
CA TYR A 318 -3.11 -5.11 16.25
C TYR A 318 -2.22 -6.32 15.97
N TRP A 319 -2.05 -6.70 14.70
CA TRP A 319 -1.22 -7.83 14.27
C TRP A 319 -0.03 -7.32 13.45
N PRO A 320 1.11 -6.99 14.09
CA PRO A 320 2.26 -6.42 13.38
C PRO A 320 2.95 -7.42 12.43
N ASN A 321 2.82 -8.73 12.64
CA ASN A 321 3.43 -9.76 11.77
C ASN A 321 2.88 -9.70 10.33
N ILE A 322 1.56 -9.61 10.14
CA ILE A 322 0.98 -9.49 8.78
C ILE A 322 1.37 -8.16 8.14
N GLN A 323 1.41 -7.06 8.92
CA GLN A 323 1.87 -5.76 8.42
C GLN A 323 3.33 -5.84 7.93
N ARG A 324 4.21 -6.47 8.70
CA ARG A 324 5.61 -6.69 8.32
C ARG A 324 5.73 -7.61 7.10
N THR A 325 4.94 -8.67 7.02
CA THR A 325 4.90 -9.59 5.87
C THR A 325 4.59 -8.84 4.59
N LEU A 326 3.54 -8.01 4.60
CA LEU A 326 3.16 -7.17 3.47
C LEU A 326 4.24 -6.12 3.14
N SER A 327 4.81 -5.46 4.15
CA SER A 327 5.93 -4.53 3.97
C SER A 327 7.12 -5.20 3.28
N ASN A 328 7.46 -6.44 3.65
CA ASN A 328 8.53 -7.24 3.03
C ASN A 328 8.19 -7.64 1.59
N LEU A 329 6.91 -7.91 1.30
CA LEU A 329 6.42 -8.15 -0.06
C LEU A 329 6.29 -6.85 -0.91
N GLY A 330 6.67 -5.69 -0.36
CA GLY A 330 6.69 -4.42 -1.09
C GLY A 330 5.38 -3.64 -1.05
N PHE A 331 4.44 -4.00 -0.18
CA PHE A 331 3.25 -3.19 0.08
C PHE A 331 3.61 -1.98 0.93
N VAL A 332 2.88 -0.89 0.71
CA VAL A 332 3.00 0.39 1.42
C VAL A 332 1.68 0.67 2.13
N PRO A 333 1.68 1.14 3.38
CA PRO A 333 0.45 1.60 4.02
C PRO A 333 -0.10 2.85 3.32
N VAL A 334 -1.36 2.78 2.90
CA VAL A 334 -2.06 3.82 2.13
C VAL A 334 -3.22 4.45 2.88
N ALA A 335 -3.78 3.77 3.89
CA ALA A 335 -4.76 4.35 4.79
C ALA A 335 -4.70 3.71 6.17
N TYR A 336 -5.07 4.47 7.19
CA TYR A 336 -5.31 3.96 8.53
C TYR A 336 -6.77 4.25 8.92
N CYS A 337 -7.57 3.21 9.13
CA CYS A 337 -9.01 3.32 9.33
C CYS A 337 -9.35 2.96 10.79
N PRO A 338 -9.52 3.97 11.67
CA PRO A 338 -9.79 3.70 13.08
C PRO A 338 -11.23 3.23 13.29
N SER A 339 -11.43 2.28 14.21
CA SER A 339 -12.76 1.75 14.56
C SER A 339 -13.55 1.24 13.32
N PHE A 340 -12.84 0.68 12.35
CA PHE A 340 -13.42 0.29 11.07
C PHE A 340 -14.23 -1.02 11.17
N VAL A 341 -13.66 -2.07 11.76
CA VAL A 341 -14.30 -3.39 11.78
C VAL A 341 -14.99 -3.63 13.11
N PHE A 342 -16.20 -4.20 13.11
CA PHE A 342 -16.83 -4.69 14.32
C PHE A 342 -16.45 -6.17 14.49
N HIS A 343 -15.75 -6.48 15.58
CA HIS A 343 -15.31 -7.84 15.87
C HIS A 343 -15.66 -8.19 17.31
N GLU A 344 -16.47 -9.23 17.46
CA GLU A 344 -17.06 -9.64 18.74
C GLU A 344 -17.83 -8.50 19.43
N VAL A 345 -17.22 -7.85 20.42
CA VAL A 345 -17.83 -6.76 21.21
C VAL A 345 -17.11 -5.43 21.06
N GLU A 346 -16.03 -5.39 20.27
CA GLU A 346 -15.19 -4.20 20.10
C GLU A 346 -15.08 -3.81 18.61
N ARG A 347 -14.50 -2.64 18.38
CA ARG A 347 -14.17 -2.14 17.05
C ARG A 347 -12.67 -2.06 16.86
N LEU A 348 -12.20 -2.71 15.79
CA LEU A 348 -10.79 -2.78 15.46
C LEU A 348 -10.41 -1.68 14.47
N ASP A 349 -9.28 -1.04 14.77
CA ASP A 349 -8.51 -0.30 13.79
C ASP A 349 -7.94 -1.23 12.71
N THR A 350 -7.89 -0.72 11.48
CA THR A 350 -7.33 -1.44 10.33
C THR A 350 -6.38 -0.57 9.53
N ILE A 351 -5.51 -1.23 8.77
CA ILE A 351 -4.54 -0.59 7.89
C ILE A 351 -4.83 -1.08 6.48
N LYS A 352 -5.08 -0.17 5.55
CA LYS A 352 -5.06 -0.50 4.13
C LYS A 352 -3.62 -0.39 3.64
N MET A 353 -3.11 -1.47 3.07
CA MET A 353 -1.81 -1.52 2.41
C MET A 353 -2.00 -1.82 0.93
N ALA A 354 -1.17 -1.23 0.08
CA ALA A 354 -1.24 -1.42 -1.36
C ALA A 354 0.13 -1.57 -2.00
N LYS A 355 0.18 -2.23 -3.15
CA LYS A 355 1.36 -2.36 -4.00
C LYS A 355 0.99 -2.01 -5.44
N LEU A 356 1.90 -1.31 -6.11
CA LEU A 356 1.80 -0.96 -7.52
C LEU A 356 2.74 -1.85 -8.33
N TYR A 357 2.24 -2.43 -9.41
CA TYR A 357 3.05 -3.14 -10.41
C TYR A 357 3.37 -2.26 -11.63
N VAL A 358 2.96 -0.99 -11.58
CA VAL A 358 3.26 0.06 -12.56
C VAL A 358 4.08 1.17 -11.91
N SER A 359 4.76 1.97 -12.73
CA SER A 359 5.50 3.13 -12.25
C SER A 359 4.59 4.11 -11.52
N LEU A 360 5.07 4.58 -10.35
CA LEU A 360 4.41 5.65 -9.60
C LEU A 360 4.44 6.95 -10.42
N ASN A 361 3.26 7.55 -10.63
CA ASN A 361 3.06 8.86 -11.22
C ASN A 361 2.02 9.63 -10.38
N LEU A 362 2.41 10.82 -9.89
CA LEU A 362 1.60 11.66 -9.02
C LEU A 362 1.54 13.13 -9.49
N ASP A 363 1.88 13.41 -10.76
CA ASP A 363 2.12 14.79 -11.24
C ASP A 363 0.83 15.64 -11.26
N ASP A 364 -0.32 15.02 -11.53
CA ASP A 364 -1.62 15.70 -11.70
C ASP A 364 -2.51 15.65 -10.44
N VAL A 365 -1.94 15.40 -9.27
CA VAL A 365 -2.70 15.20 -8.04
C VAL A 365 -3.17 16.55 -7.46
N GLN A 366 -4.49 16.79 -7.49
CA GLN A 366 -5.13 17.95 -6.88
C GLN A 366 -5.71 17.61 -5.51
N LEU A 367 -5.27 18.35 -4.49
CA LEU A 367 -5.59 18.10 -3.08
C LEU A 367 -6.03 19.37 -2.36
N THR A 368 -6.89 19.18 -1.37
CA THR A 368 -7.13 20.16 -0.32
C THR A 368 -5.97 20.22 0.67
N ASP A 369 -5.88 21.29 1.45
CA ASP A 369 -4.80 21.43 2.44
C ASP A 369 -4.85 20.33 3.52
N ALA A 370 -6.04 19.90 3.92
CA ALA A 370 -6.21 18.81 4.88
C ALA A 370 -5.61 17.48 4.37
N SER A 371 -5.61 17.26 3.06
CA SER A 371 -5.17 16.00 2.44
C SER A 371 -3.67 15.95 2.15
N ARG A 372 -2.95 17.08 2.22
CA ARG A 372 -1.54 17.19 1.80
C ARG A 372 -0.58 16.34 2.63
N GLU A 373 -0.78 16.30 3.95
CA GLU A 373 0.15 15.59 4.84
C GLU A 373 0.03 14.07 4.65
N ILE A 374 -1.19 13.53 4.59
CA ILE A 374 -1.41 12.11 4.26
C ILE A 374 -0.82 11.77 2.90
N PHE A 375 -1.06 12.60 1.88
CA PHE A 375 -0.47 12.40 0.56
C PHE A 375 1.06 12.32 0.63
N LYS A 376 1.70 13.23 1.37
CA LYS A 376 3.15 13.26 1.53
C LYS A 376 3.66 11.97 2.19
N LEU A 377 3.02 11.53 3.28
CA LEU A 377 3.41 10.31 4.00
C LEU A 377 3.33 9.07 3.10
N VAL A 378 2.23 8.92 2.36
CA VAL A 378 2.06 7.78 1.44
C VAL A 378 3.04 7.86 0.27
N ARG A 379 3.22 9.04 -0.34
CA ARG A 379 4.18 9.26 -1.43
C ARG A 379 5.59 8.84 -1.01
N THR A 380 6.04 9.32 0.15
CA THR A 380 7.34 8.97 0.71
C THR A 380 7.47 7.45 0.92
N GLY A 381 6.44 6.78 1.44
CA GLY A 381 6.45 5.32 1.58
C GLY A 381 6.64 4.57 0.26
N PHE A 382 6.01 5.01 -0.84
CA PHE A 382 6.23 4.41 -2.16
C PHE A 382 7.61 4.72 -2.74
N GLU A 383 8.09 5.96 -2.58
CA GLU A 383 9.43 6.38 -3.01
C GLU A 383 10.52 5.56 -2.30
N GLU A 384 10.41 5.39 -0.97
CA GLU A 384 11.31 4.59 -0.15
C GLU A 384 11.26 3.09 -0.51
N LYS A 385 10.08 2.52 -0.73
CA LYS A 385 9.97 1.12 -1.17
C LYS A 385 10.58 0.89 -2.54
N ARG A 386 10.34 1.80 -3.50
CA ARG A 386 10.97 1.71 -4.83
C ARG A 386 12.48 1.79 -4.73
N LEU A 387 12.98 2.69 -3.88
CA LEU A 387 14.40 2.82 -3.60
C LEU A 387 14.97 1.53 -3.02
N GLY A 388 14.31 0.97 -2.00
CA GLY A 388 14.71 -0.29 -1.37
C GLY A 388 14.75 -1.46 -2.34
N ILE A 389 13.78 -1.59 -3.26
CA ILE A 389 13.79 -2.63 -4.30
C ILE A 389 14.98 -2.43 -5.26
N ALA A 390 15.17 -1.22 -5.77
CA ALA A 390 16.28 -0.93 -6.69
C ALA A 390 17.64 -1.15 -6.02
N VAL A 391 17.76 -0.78 -4.74
CA VAL A 391 18.94 -1.07 -3.94
C VAL A 391 19.12 -2.57 -3.76
N ASN A 392 18.06 -3.32 -3.42
CA ASN A 392 18.12 -4.77 -3.26
C ASN A 392 18.60 -5.46 -4.55
N GLU A 393 17.99 -5.14 -5.70
CA GLU A 393 18.41 -5.65 -7.02
C GLU A 393 19.88 -5.36 -7.33
N THR A 394 20.34 -4.14 -6.99
CA THR A 394 21.74 -3.75 -7.17
C THR A 394 22.65 -4.53 -6.20
N THR A 395 22.29 -4.60 -4.92
CA THR A 395 23.06 -5.31 -3.88
C THR A 395 23.19 -6.81 -4.19
N ARG A 396 22.15 -7.43 -4.78
CA ARG A 396 22.17 -8.84 -5.20
C ARG A 396 23.31 -9.14 -6.18
N GLN A 397 23.69 -8.18 -7.00
CA GLN A 397 24.73 -8.33 -8.02
C GLN A 397 26.12 -8.00 -7.48
N MET A 398 26.23 -7.43 -6.29
CA MET A 398 27.49 -6.95 -5.74
C MET A 398 28.22 -8.04 -4.95
N ALA A 399 29.52 -8.19 -5.22
CA ALA A 399 30.36 -9.23 -4.59
C ALA A 399 30.39 -9.14 -3.05
N ILE A 400 30.25 -7.93 -2.48
CA ILE A 400 30.22 -7.73 -1.02
C ILE A 400 29.06 -8.47 -0.33
N PHE A 401 27.96 -8.71 -1.04
CA PHE A 401 26.76 -9.37 -0.50
C PHE A 401 26.59 -10.82 -0.99
N ALA A 402 27.58 -11.36 -1.68
CA ALA A 402 27.52 -12.73 -2.20
C ALA A 402 27.33 -13.74 -1.06
N GLY A 403 26.28 -14.56 -1.15
CA GLY A 403 25.93 -15.59 -0.16
C GLY A 403 24.87 -15.18 0.86
N LEU A 404 24.35 -13.95 0.79
CA LEU A 404 23.18 -13.51 1.57
C LEU A 404 21.86 -13.96 0.91
N GLU A 405 20.88 -14.25 1.74
CA GLU A 405 19.51 -14.59 1.31
C GLU A 405 18.66 -13.32 1.04
N GLU A 406 17.55 -13.48 0.33
CA GLU A 406 16.67 -12.37 -0.06
C GLU A 406 16.21 -11.52 1.13
N GLY A 407 15.86 -12.18 2.25
CA GLY A 407 15.44 -11.50 3.47
C GLY A 407 16.56 -10.73 4.16
N GLU A 408 17.82 -11.16 3.98
CA GLU A 408 19.00 -10.47 4.51
C GLU A 408 19.36 -9.26 3.64
N LEU A 409 19.30 -9.42 2.31
CA LEU A 409 19.48 -8.32 1.35
C LEU A 409 18.42 -7.23 1.55
N ALA A 410 17.16 -7.60 1.79
CA ALA A 410 16.08 -6.65 2.06
C ALA A 410 16.34 -5.80 3.32
N LYS A 411 16.93 -6.41 4.38
CA LYS A 411 17.32 -5.69 5.60
C LYS A 411 18.42 -4.67 5.32
N ILE A 412 19.41 -5.01 4.51
CA ILE A 412 20.49 -4.10 4.10
C ILE A 412 19.93 -2.97 3.25
N ALA A 413 19.11 -3.31 2.25
CA ALA A 413 18.55 -2.34 1.33
C ALA A 413 17.69 -1.27 2.03
N GLY A 414 16.98 -1.66 3.11
CA GLY A 414 16.22 -0.72 3.94
C GLY A 414 17.05 0.28 4.74
N LEU A 415 18.36 0.06 4.91
CA LEU A 415 19.29 0.96 5.60
C LEU A 415 20.09 1.85 4.65
N CYS A 416 20.01 1.57 3.35
CA CYS A 416 20.79 2.27 2.34
C CYS A 416 20.13 3.56 1.87
N GLN A 417 20.96 4.53 1.48
CA GLN A 417 20.52 5.76 0.81
C GLN A 417 21.14 5.84 -0.59
N VAL A 418 20.40 6.35 -1.57
CA VAL A 418 20.93 6.56 -2.93
C VAL A 418 21.21 8.03 -3.15
N SER A 419 22.39 8.35 -3.67
CA SER A 419 22.80 9.72 -3.95
C SER A 419 23.41 9.82 -5.35
N PRO A 420 22.95 10.76 -6.19
CA PRO A 420 23.59 11.01 -7.49
C PRO A 420 24.93 11.73 -7.31
N PHE A 421 25.81 11.60 -8.30
CA PHE A 421 27.04 12.38 -8.44
C PHE A 421 27.27 12.74 -9.91
N VAL A 422 28.02 13.81 -10.14
CA VAL A 422 28.44 14.24 -11.48
C VAL A 422 29.96 14.11 -11.65
N ALA A 423 30.43 14.04 -12.90
CA ALA A 423 31.85 13.97 -13.20
C ALA A 423 32.61 15.15 -12.54
N GLY A 424 33.71 14.82 -11.86
CA GLY A 424 34.53 15.75 -11.08
C GLY A 424 34.20 15.78 -9.58
N ASP A 425 33.07 15.22 -9.14
CA ASP A 425 32.74 15.15 -7.70
C ASP A 425 33.77 14.31 -6.93
N VAL A 426 34.23 14.82 -5.79
CA VAL A 426 35.06 14.06 -4.85
C VAL A 426 34.14 13.28 -3.91
N ILE A 427 34.12 11.97 -4.06
CA ILE A 427 33.26 11.07 -3.30
C ILE A 427 33.88 10.73 -1.95
N LEU A 428 35.17 10.40 -1.96
CA LEU A 428 35.98 10.16 -0.78
C LEU A 428 37.23 11.01 -0.87
N GLN A 429 37.66 11.59 0.25
CA GLN A 429 38.89 12.34 0.32
C GLN A 429 39.89 11.61 1.23
N ALA A 430 41.11 11.35 0.73
CA ALA A 430 42.16 10.74 1.52
C ALA A 430 42.43 11.55 2.80
N GLY A 431 42.58 10.86 3.93
CA GLY A 431 42.78 11.47 5.24
C GLY A 431 41.52 11.93 5.97
N GLU A 432 40.35 11.94 5.30
CA GLU A 432 39.08 12.20 5.98
C GLU A 432 38.53 10.95 6.67
N ARG A 433 37.85 11.15 7.80
CA ARG A 433 37.17 10.05 8.50
C ARG A 433 35.89 9.68 7.76
N GLY A 434 35.78 8.43 7.36
CA GLY A 434 34.55 7.88 6.82
C GLY A 434 33.44 7.79 7.86
N ASN A 435 32.20 7.98 7.41
CA ASN A 435 30.97 7.75 8.17
C ASN A 435 30.01 6.77 7.47
N ALA A 436 30.35 6.36 6.25
CA ALA A 436 29.61 5.46 5.40
C ALA A 436 30.57 4.73 4.46
N PHE A 437 30.17 3.56 3.99
CA PHE A 437 30.79 2.94 2.82
C PHE A 437 29.81 3.03 1.66
N PHE A 438 30.36 3.03 0.46
CA PHE A 438 29.62 3.31 -0.76
C PHE A 438 29.71 2.14 -1.72
N MET A 439 28.65 1.96 -2.47
CA MET A 439 28.56 0.99 -3.55
C MET A 439 28.18 1.73 -4.82
N VAL A 440 28.90 1.48 -5.90
CA VAL A 440 28.66 2.16 -7.17
C VAL A 440 27.54 1.45 -7.90
N LYS A 441 26.39 2.13 -8.02
CA LYS A 441 25.23 1.61 -8.76
C LYS A 441 25.41 1.82 -10.26
N ASP A 442 25.86 3.01 -10.64
CA ASP A 442 26.16 3.39 -12.02
C ASP A 442 27.28 4.45 -12.04
N GLY A 443 27.99 4.54 -13.17
CA GLY A 443 29.12 5.44 -13.35
C GLY A 443 30.49 4.83 -13.01
N ARG A 444 31.52 5.66 -13.08
CA ARG A 444 32.92 5.29 -12.81
C ARG A 444 33.60 6.32 -11.91
N LEU A 445 34.33 5.84 -10.92
CA LEU A 445 35.21 6.64 -10.05
C LEU A 445 36.67 6.24 -10.31
N ASP A 446 37.55 7.23 -10.41
CA ASP A 446 38.99 7.02 -10.42
C ASP A 446 39.53 7.16 -8.99
N ILE A 447 40.46 6.28 -8.61
CA ILE A 447 41.05 6.23 -7.29
C ILE A 447 42.47 6.81 -7.37
N ILE A 448 42.70 7.85 -6.57
CA ILE A 448 43.94 8.60 -6.50
C ILE A 448 44.56 8.33 -5.12
N ALA A 449 45.85 8.00 -5.08
CA ALA A 449 46.55 7.77 -3.83
C ALA A 449 46.58 9.03 -2.94
N ALA A 450 46.97 8.87 -1.68
CA ALA A 450 47.06 9.96 -0.72
C ALA A 450 48.07 11.08 -1.11
N ASP A 451 48.98 10.81 -2.06
CA ASP A 451 49.86 11.82 -2.65
C ASP A 451 49.13 12.81 -3.58
N GLY A 452 47.89 12.50 -3.97
CA GLY A 452 47.06 13.33 -4.85
C GLY A 452 47.43 13.25 -6.33
N GLU A 453 48.46 12.48 -6.70
CA GLU A 453 48.99 12.42 -8.07
C GLU A 453 48.89 11.01 -8.67
N THR A 454 49.09 9.97 -7.86
CA THR A 454 49.18 8.60 -8.35
C THR A 454 47.78 7.99 -8.57
N HIS A 455 47.43 7.66 -9.82
CA HIS A 455 46.24 6.86 -10.14
C HIS A 455 46.48 5.39 -9.79
N VAL A 456 45.70 4.86 -8.85
CA VAL A 456 45.88 3.49 -8.33
C VAL A 456 44.80 2.51 -8.81
N GLY A 457 43.80 3.00 -9.54
CA GLY A 457 42.76 2.15 -10.11
C GLY A 457 41.45 2.89 -10.34
N HIS A 458 40.40 2.14 -10.64
CA HIS A 458 39.05 2.65 -10.81
C HIS A 458 38.03 1.71 -10.15
N VAL A 459 36.88 2.27 -9.82
CA VAL A 459 35.71 1.58 -9.26
C VAL A 459 34.54 1.88 -10.19
N ARG A 460 33.79 0.85 -10.58
CA ARG A 460 32.67 0.97 -11.52
C ARG A 460 31.40 0.33 -10.95
N ALA A 461 30.29 0.43 -11.70
CA ALA A 461 29.04 -0.24 -11.36
C ALA A 461 29.25 -1.70 -10.88
N GLY A 462 28.73 -2.01 -9.69
CA GLY A 462 28.89 -3.31 -9.03
C GLY A 462 30.04 -3.39 -8.01
N ASP A 463 30.98 -2.44 -8.04
CA ASP A 463 32.07 -2.33 -7.08
C ASP A 463 31.67 -1.48 -5.85
N PHE A 464 32.53 -1.48 -4.83
CA PHE A 464 32.34 -0.74 -3.59
C PHE A 464 33.66 -0.12 -3.10
N LEU A 465 33.53 0.93 -2.28
CA LEU A 465 34.63 1.73 -1.74
C LEU A 465 34.35 2.21 -0.30
N GLY A 466 35.42 2.49 0.44
CA GLY A 466 35.37 2.89 1.85
C GLY A 466 35.35 1.71 2.83
N GLU A 467 35.50 0.49 2.34
CA GLU A 467 35.52 -0.76 3.11
C GLU A 467 36.69 -0.83 4.09
N ILE A 468 37.85 -0.27 3.72
CA ILE A 468 39.02 -0.23 4.62
C ILE A 468 38.72 0.66 5.82
N SER A 469 38.10 1.82 5.60
CA SER A 469 37.74 2.75 6.69
C SER A 469 36.65 2.15 7.58
N LEU A 470 35.67 1.44 7.00
CA LEU A 470 34.65 0.68 7.74
C LEU A 470 35.29 -0.34 8.71
N VAL A 471 36.21 -1.16 8.22
CA VAL A 471 36.80 -2.26 9.01
C VAL A 471 37.85 -1.77 10.00
N SER A 472 38.72 -0.85 9.58
CA SER A 472 39.86 -0.40 10.40
C SER A 472 39.51 0.76 11.33
N ARG A 473 38.38 1.44 11.11
CA ARG A 473 38.01 2.72 11.73
C ARG A 473 39.07 3.82 11.55
N GLN A 474 39.91 3.69 10.53
CA GLN A 474 40.90 4.70 10.14
C GLN A 474 40.34 5.62 9.04
N PRO A 475 40.94 6.81 8.82
CA PRO A 475 40.60 7.66 7.68
C PRO A 475 40.73 6.94 6.33
N PHE A 476 40.10 7.50 5.29
CA PHE A 476 40.22 6.97 3.93
C PHE A 476 41.68 6.99 3.47
N THR A 477 42.11 5.89 2.84
CA THR A 477 43.50 5.70 2.39
C THR A 477 43.78 6.30 1.01
N ALA A 478 42.73 6.66 0.28
CA ALA A 478 42.79 7.18 -1.09
C ALA A 478 41.60 8.12 -1.34
N THR A 479 41.76 9.00 -2.31
CA THR A 479 40.72 9.90 -2.81
C THR A 479 39.99 9.21 -3.96
N ALA A 480 38.67 9.30 -3.99
CA ALA A 480 37.84 8.79 -5.09
C ALA A 480 37.15 9.95 -5.79
N VAL A 481 37.41 10.12 -7.09
CA VAL A 481 36.87 11.21 -7.90
C VAL A 481 35.99 10.65 -9.01
N ALA A 482 34.82 11.24 -9.24
CA ALA A 482 33.92 10.83 -10.30
C ALA A 482 34.52 11.11 -11.69
N ALA A 483 34.72 10.05 -12.47
CA ALA A 483 35.17 10.14 -13.85
C ALA A 483 34.00 10.34 -14.83
N THR A 484 32.80 9.90 -14.43
CA THR A 484 31.53 10.08 -15.16
C THR A 484 30.44 10.50 -14.20
N ASP A 485 29.28 10.91 -14.70
CA ASP A 485 28.06 11.00 -13.90
C ASP A 485 27.63 9.60 -13.43
N GLY A 486 26.89 9.51 -12.32
CA GLY A 486 26.44 8.24 -11.78
C GLY A 486 25.64 8.31 -10.49
N GLN A 487 25.50 7.15 -9.83
CA GLN A 487 24.78 7.02 -8.56
C GLN A 487 25.53 6.11 -7.57
N LEU A 488 25.55 6.52 -6.31
CA LEU A 488 26.05 5.73 -5.19
C LEU A 488 24.91 5.24 -4.33
N ILE A 489 25.10 4.05 -3.75
CA ILE A 489 24.33 3.55 -2.62
C ILE A 489 25.24 3.67 -1.39
N ALA A 490 24.81 4.41 -0.39
CA ALA A 490 25.54 4.62 0.86
C ALA A 490 24.91 3.81 2.00
N LEU A 491 25.73 3.10 2.76
CA LEU A 491 25.35 2.49 4.04
C LEU A 491 26.20 3.10 5.15
N LYS A 492 25.56 3.75 6.12
CA LYS A 492 26.26 4.40 7.24
C LYS A 492 26.89 3.36 8.16
N TYR A 493 28.03 3.70 8.74
CA TYR A 493 28.74 2.81 9.66
C TYR A 493 27.89 2.43 10.87
N GLN A 494 27.16 3.39 11.44
CA GLN A 494 26.28 3.13 12.58
C GLN A 494 25.15 2.15 12.24
N ASP A 495 24.54 2.29 11.06
CA ASP A 495 23.46 1.41 10.61
C ASP A 495 23.99 0.01 10.33
N PHE A 496 25.19 -0.10 9.74
CA PHE A 496 25.88 -1.38 9.57
C PHE A 496 26.23 -2.04 10.92
N GLU A 497 26.76 -1.30 11.89
CA GLU A 497 27.10 -1.82 13.22
C GLU A 497 25.86 -2.34 13.95
N ASN A 498 24.75 -1.60 13.88
CA ASN A 498 23.47 -2.04 14.44
C ASN A 498 22.97 -3.32 13.75
N LEU A 499 23.08 -3.38 12.41
CA LEU A 499 22.66 -4.53 11.61
C LEU A 499 23.45 -5.79 12.00
N ILE A 500 24.78 -5.72 12.06
CA ILE A 500 25.60 -6.90 12.39
C ILE A 500 25.47 -7.31 13.86
N GLY A 501 25.15 -6.37 14.76
CA GLY A 501 24.82 -6.67 16.15
C GLY A 501 23.53 -7.49 16.27
N ARG A 502 22.52 -7.19 15.45
CA ARG A 502 21.23 -7.90 15.43
C ARG A 502 21.25 -9.17 14.58
N TYR A 503 22.04 -9.19 13.50
CA TYR A 503 22.14 -10.30 12.56
C TYR A 503 23.61 -10.68 12.30
N PRO A 504 24.27 -11.42 13.22
CA PRO A 504 25.70 -11.72 13.12
C PRO A 504 26.11 -12.46 11.84
N ARG A 505 25.22 -13.31 11.28
CA ARG A 505 25.47 -14.01 10.01
C ARG A 505 25.70 -13.03 8.86
N ILE A 506 24.89 -11.96 8.79
CA ILE A 506 25.02 -10.92 7.76
C ILE A 506 26.42 -10.29 7.85
N GLY A 507 26.83 -9.91 9.07
CA GLY A 507 28.15 -9.35 9.33
C GLY A 507 29.28 -10.30 8.93
N MET A 508 29.20 -11.57 9.32
CA MET A 508 30.20 -12.58 8.95
C MET A 508 30.36 -12.73 7.43
N CYS A 509 29.25 -12.74 6.69
CA CYS A 509 29.27 -12.85 5.24
C CYS A 509 29.91 -11.62 4.58
N ILE A 510 29.47 -10.42 4.97
CA ILE A 510 30.00 -9.15 4.44
C ILE A 510 31.49 -9.00 4.75
N MET A 511 31.90 -9.25 6.00
CA MET A 511 33.31 -9.14 6.41
C MET A 511 34.20 -10.13 5.65
N ARG A 512 33.73 -11.36 5.40
CA ARG A 512 34.44 -12.34 4.56
C ARG A 512 34.63 -11.81 3.14
N ASN A 513 33.58 -11.25 2.55
CA ASN A 513 33.61 -10.75 1.17
C ASN A 513 34.48 -9.49 1.04
N ILE A 514 34.50 -8.61 2.04
CA ILE A 514 35.46 -7.50 2.13
C ILE A 514 36.89 -8.03 2.16
N ALA A 515 37.19 -9.02 3.01
CA ALA A 515 38.54 -9.59 3.11
C ALA A 515 39.02 -10.21 1.79
N ILE A 516 38.13 -10.92 1.08
CA ILE A 516 38.40 -11.46 -0.26
C ILE A 516 38.72 -10.32 -1.24
N SER A 517 37.87 -9.29 -1.30
CA SER A 517 38.04 -8.15 -2.23
C SER A 517 39.33 -7.38 -1.97
N VAL A 518 39.66 -7.07 -0.71
CA VAL A 518 40.92 -6.41 -0.34
C VAL A 518 42.12 -7.27 -0.77
N GLY A 519 42.05 -8.59 -0.56
CA GLY A 519 43.08 -9.53 -1.00
C GLY A 519 43.26 -9.55 -2.53
N GLU A 520 42.19 -9.42 -3.30
CA GLU A 520 42.23 -9.32 -4.76
C GLU A 520 42.84 -8.00 -5.23
N LYS A 521 42.44 -6.87 -4.64
CA LYS A 521 43.01 -5.54 -4.93
C LYS A 521 44.52 -5.51 -4.65
N LEU A 522 44.97 -6.09 -3.54
CA LEU A 522 46.40 -6.21 -3.22
C LEU A 522 47.18 -7.05 -4.23
N ARG A 523 46.61 -8.18 -4.69
CA ARG A 523 47.24 -9.00 -5.74
C ARG A 523 47.36 -8.25 -7.07
N GLN A 524 46.34 -7.47 -7.44
CA GLN A 524 46.38 -6.65 -8.65
C GLN A 524 47.45 -5.56 -8.57
N LEU A 525 47.57 -4.89 -7.42
CA LEU A 525 48.63 -3.89 -7.19
C LEU A 525 50.03 -4.50 -7.32
N ASN A 526 50.27 -5.68 -6.76
CA ASN A 526 51.56 -6.36 -6.88
C ASN A 526 51.86 -6.80 -8.32
N ASN A 527 50.84 -7.17 -9.11
CA ASN A 527 51.01 -7.58 -10.49
C ASN A 527 51.20 -6.41 -11.48
N MET A 528 50.97 -5.15 -11.05
CA MET A 528 51.28 -3.94 -11.84
C MET A 528 52.71 -3.43 -11.61
N GLN A 529 53.47 -4.02 -10.68
CA GLN A 529 54.87 -3.69 -10.40
C GLN A 529 55.89 -4.58 -11.14
N TYR A 530 55.43 -5.42 -12.07
CA TYR A 530 56.23 -6.23 -13.00
C TYR A 530 55.75 -5.99 -14.42
#